data_AF-A0A920BKI1-F1
#
_entry.id   AF-A0A920BKI1-F1
#
_cell.length_a   1.000
_cell.length_b   1.000
_cell.length_c   1.000
_cell.angle_alpha   90.00
_cell.angle_beta   90.00
_cell.angle_gamma   90.00
#
_symmetry.space_group_name_H-M   'P 1'
#
loop_
_entity.id
_entity.type
_entity.pdbx_description
1 polymer ?
#
loop_
_entity_poly.entity_id
_entity_poly.type
_entity_poly.pdbx_seq_one_letter_code
_entity_poly.pdbx_strand_id
1 'polypeptide(L)'
;MGEVSKVLNDELGNRRSDIVSVNQIPIAAASIAQVHEAVLSNGSDVVIKIQRPGIRKKVINDLKVMAWVAPKLVGKIPVAALANPPALVELFAETICEELDFKLEVANLFEIKRVLYSNLKQEWEIPDPELELVTEA
;
A
#
# COMPACT_ATOMS: atom_id res chain seq x y z
N MET A 1 20.86 11.96 -0.20
CA MET A 1 20.14 10.71 0.12
C MET A 1 18.85 10.69 -0.67
N GLY A 2 18.59 9.63 -1.43
CA GLY A 2 17.34 9.50 -2.20
C GLY A 2 16.12 9.34 -1.30
N GLU A 3 14.95 9.73 -1.80
CA GLU A 3 13.68 9.67 -1.06
C GLU A 3 13.37 8.27 -0.49
N VAL A 4 13.67 7.22 -1.27
CA VAL A 4 13.53 5.81 -0.88
C VAL A 4 14.35 5.47 0.37
N SER A 5 15.62 5.88 0.40
CA SER A 5 16.49 5.60 1.54
C SER A 5 16.02 6.29 2.81
N LYS A 6 15.35 7.44 2.69
CA LYS A 6 14.81 8.14 3.84
C LYS A 6 13.64 7.36 4.45
N VAL A 7 12.66 6.95 3.63
CA VAL A 7 11.51 6.17 4.10
C VAL A 7 11.97 4.88 4.79
N LEU A 8 12.90 4.15 4.17
CA LEU A 8 13.42 2.91 4.77
C LEU A 8 14.13 3.15 6.11
N ASN A 9 14.84 4.27 6.27
CA ASN A 9 15.50 4.59 7.54
C ASN A 9 14.47 4.97 8.61
N ASP A 10 13.47 5.77 8.24
CA ASP A 10 12.45 6.27 9.15
C ASP A 10 11.55 5.13 9.66
N GLU A 11 11.18 4.17 8.79
CA GLU A 11 10.27 3.06 9.13
C GLU A 11 10.98 1.86 9.76
N LEU A 12 12.17 1.47 9.28
CA LEU A 12 12.84 0.24 9.73
C LEU A 12 13.84 0.47 10.87
N GLY A 13 14.33 1.70 11.07
CA GLY A 13 15.32 2.01 12.10
C GLY A 13 16.52 1.06 12.06
N ASN A 14 16.76 0.33 13.15
CA ASN A 14 17.86 -0.65 13.23
C ASN A 14 17.74 -1.78 12.20
N ARG A 15 16.52 -2.19 11.83
CA ARG A 15 16.29 -3.26 10.84
C ARG A 15 16.71 -2.89 9.43
N ARG A 16 16.97 -1.60 9.16
CA ARG A 16 17.52 -1.15 7.87
C ARG A 16 18.82 -1.88 7.52
N SER A 17 19.65 -2.25 8.50
CA SER A 17 20.90 -2.97 8.25
C SER A 17 20.72 -4.34 7.61
N ASP A 18 19.50 -4.90 7.68
CA ASP A 18 19.19 -6.20 7.08
C ASP A 18 19.05 -6.10 5.57
N ILE A 19 18.90 -4.88 5.02
CA ILE A 19 18.81 -4.65 3.58
C ILE A 19 20.19 -4.20 3.07
N VAL A 20 20.87 -5.06 2.32
CA VAL A 20 22.22 -4.81 1.79
C VAL A 20 22.17 -3.81 0.63
N SER A 21 21.24 -3.99 -0.30
CA SER A 21 21.11 -3.13 -1.48
C SER A 21 19.65 -2.93 -1.85
N VAL A 22 19.35 -1.77 -2.45
CA VAL A 22 18.02 -1.45 -3.00
C VAL A 22 18.23 -0.75 -4.33
N ASN A 23 17.63 -1.28 -5.39
CA ASN A 23 17.61 -0.65 -6.69
C ASN A 23 16.79 0.65 -6.62
N GLN A 24 17.43 1.78 -6.91
CA GLN A 24 16.76 3.08 -6.81
C GLN A 24 15.71 3.28 -7.90
N ILE A 25 15.77 2.51 -8.98
CA ILE A 25 14.78 2.54 -10.06
C ILE A 25 13.66 1.54 -9.67
N PRO A 26 12.40 2.00 -9.50
CA PRO A 26 11.31 1.10 -9.19
C PRO A 26 11.02 0.18 -10.38
N ILE A 27 10.81 -1.11 -10.11
CA ILE A 27 10.38 -2.09 -11.13
C ILE A 27 8.88 -1.99 -11.41
N ALA A 28 8.11 -1.49 -10.44
CA ALA A 28 6.69 -1.24 -10.58
C ALA A 28 6.27 -0.05 -9.70
N ALA A 29 5.16 0.58 -10.09
CA ALA A 29 4.55 1.65 -9.34
C ALA A 29 3.06 1.38 -9.21
N ALA A 30 2.56 1.46 -7.98
CA ALA A 30 1.14 1.43 -7.66
C ALA A 30 0.64 2.85 -7.33
N SER A 31 -0.65 2.96 -7.02
CA SER A 31 -1.32 4.22 -6.67
C SER A 31 -0.56 5.01 -5.58
N ILE A 32 -0.30 4.37 -4.43
CA ILE A 32 0.30 5.01 -3.26
C ILE A 32 1.76 4.61 -2.98
N ALA A 33 2.30 3.64 -3.73
CA ALA A 33 3.56 2.97 -3.41
C ALA A 33 4.43 2.70 -4.64
N GLN A 34 5.70 2.41 -4.41
CA GLN A 34 6.69 2.00 -5.40
C GLN A 34 7.28 0.66 -4.98
N VAL A 35 7.60 -0.19 -5.95
CA VAL A 35 8.20 -1.51 -5.71
C VAL A 35 9.62 -1.52 -6.24
N HIS A 36 10.56 -1.90 -5.39
CA HIS A 36 11.99 -1.90 -5.68
C HIS A 36 12.59 -3.28 -5.45
N GLU A 37 13.51 -3.70 -6.32
CA GLU A 37 14.35 -4.87 -6.06
C GLU A 37 15.36 -4.58 -4.96
N ALA A 38 15.61 -5.56 -4.11
CA ALA A 38 16.56 -5.45 -3.02
C ALA A 38 17.19 -6.80 -2.68
N VAL A 39 18.33 -6.75 -1.99
CA VAL A 39 19.03 -7.92 -1.46
C VAL A 39 19.13 -7.80 0.05
N LEU A 40 18.76 -8.85 0.77
CA LEU A 40 18.87 -8.93 2.22
C LEU A 40 20.25 -9.43 2.69
N SER A 41 20.57 -9.24 3.97
CA SER A 41 21.85 -9.63 4.58
C SER A 41 22.08 -11.14 4.60
N ASN A 42 21.01 -11.93 4.55
CA ASN A 42 21.05 -13.38 4.38
C ASN A 42 21.28 -13.83 2.92
N GLY A 43 21.36 -12.89 1.96
CA GLY A 43 21.56 -13.16 0.54
C GLY A 43 20.29 -13.38 -0.27
N SER A 44 19.10 -13.29 0.35
CA SER A 44 17.83 -13.43 -0.38
C SER A 44 17.54 -12.22 -1.27
N ASP A 45 17.11 -12.51 -2.51
CA ASP A 45 16.53 -11.52 -3.41
C ASP A 45 15.06 -11.27 -3.02
N VAL A 46 14.72 -10.01 -2.78
CA VAL A 46 13.37 -9.60 -2.37
C VAL A 46 12.88 -8.41 -3.17
N VAL A 47 11.56 -8.21 -3.15
CA VAL A 47 10.95 -6.95 -3.58
C VAL A 47 10.46 -6.19 -2.35
N ILE A 48 10.76 -4.89 -2.30
CA ILE A 48 10.34 -4.00 -1.22
C ILE A 48 9.31 -3.03 -1.79
N LYS A 49 8.11 -3.05 -1.22
CA LYS A 49 7.07 -2.07 -1.48
C LYS A 49 7.20 -0.92 -0.47
N ILE A 50 7.28 0.30 -0.97
CA ILE A 50 7.57 1.51 -0.17
C ILE A 50 6.51 2.55 -0.50
N GLN A 51 5.85 3.11 0.52
CA GLN A 51 4.93 4.21 0.29
C GLN A 51 5.66 5.43 -0.30
N ARG A 52 4.98 6.14 -1.20
CA ARG A 52 5.50 7.40 -1.74
C ARG A 52 5.66 8.39 -0.59
N PRO A 53 6.80 9.10 -0.50
CA PRO A 53 7.01 10.08 0.56
C PRO A 53 5.85 11.08 0.66
N GLY A 54 5.29 11.24 1.86
CA GLY A 54 4.21 12.18 2.12
C GLY A 54 2.83 11.76 1.60
N ILE A 55 2.66 10.54 1.07
CA ILE A 55 1.39 10.10 0.49
C ILE A 55 0.24 10.12 1.50
N ARG A 56 0.47 9.68 2.74
CA ARG A 56 -0.54 9.73 3.82
C ARG A 56 -1.10 11.14 4.02
N LYS A 57 -0.21 12.14 4.08
CA LYS A 57 -0.63 13.54 4.24
C LYS A 57 -1.42 14.04 3.03
N LYS A 58 -1.00 13.65 1.83
CA LYS A 58 -1.70 13.98 0.58
C LYS A 58 -3.12 13.38 0.57
N VAL A 59 -3.24 12.09 0.86
CA VAL A 59 -4.53 11.37 0.93
C VAL A 59 -5.47 12.03 1.94
N ILE A 60 -5.00 12.30 3.16
CA ILE A 60 -5.82 12.96 4.20
C ILE A 60 -6.32 14.34 3.73
N ASN A 61 -5.47 15.12 3.05
CA ASN A 61 -5.88 16.43 2.55
C ASN A 61 -6.89 16.32 1.40
N ASP A 62 -6.66 15.39 0.47
CA ASP A 62 -7.57 15.13 -0.66
C ASP A 62 -8.95 14.68 -0.13
N LEU A 63 -8.99 13.78 0.86
CA LEU A 63 -10.23 13.34 1.51
C LEU A 63 -10.97 14.48 2.20
N LYS A 64 -10.27 15.40 2.87
CA LYS A 64 -10.91 16.60 3.48
C LYS A 64 -11.59 17.47 2.42
N VAL A 65 -10.93 17.67 1.28
CA VAL A 65 -11.51 18.43 0.16
C VAL A 65 -12.72 17.69 -0.40
N MET A 66 -12.62 16.38 -0.63
CA MET A 66 -13.73 15.56 -1.13
C MET A 66 -14.93 15.60 -0.18
N ALA A 67 -14.71 15.45 1.13
CA ALA A 67 -15.77 15.54 2.14
C ALA A 67 -16.43 16.92 2.19
N TRP A 68 -15.69 17.99 1.90
CA TRP A 68 -16.24 19.35 1.83
C TRP A 68 -17.03 19.61 0.53
N VAL A 69 -16.63 19.00 -0.60
CA VAL A 69 -17.29 19.18 -1.90
C VAL A 69 -18.51 18.27 -2.05
N ALA A 70 -18.42 17.01 -1.62
CA ALA A 70 -19.42 15.97 -1.91
C ALA A 70 -20.87 16.33 -1.51
N PRO A 71 -21.16 16.94 -0.34
CA PRO A 71 -22.52 17.35 0.00
C PRO A 71 -23.10 18.38 -0.99
N LYS A 72 -22.26 19.19 -1.63
CA LYS A 72 -22.68 20.21 -2.60
C LYS A 72 -23.05 19.62 -3.97
N LEU A 73 -22.71 18.36 -4.21
CA LEU A 73 -22.95 17.64 -5.46
C LEU A 73 -24.19 16.73 -5.43
N VAL A 74 -24.82 16.59 -4.26
CA VAL A 74 -26.07 15.81 -4.11
C VAL A 74 -27.13 16.32 -5.07
N GLY A 75 -27.69 15.42 -5.88
CA GLY A 75 -28.70 15.72 -6.90
C GLY A 75 -28.20 16.50 -8.12
N LYS A 76 -26.90 16.80 -8.23
CA LYS A 76 -26.32 17.53 -9.37
C LYS A 76 -25.64 16.63 -10.39
N ILE A 77 -25.41 15.37 -10.04
CA ILE A 77 -24.74 14.40 -10.91
C ILE A 77 -25.80 13.48 -11.54
N PRO A 78 -25.95 13.47 -12.87
CA PRO A 78 -26.98 12.68 -13.55
C PRO A 78 -26.64 11.17 -13.65
N VAL A 79 -25.65 10.70 -12.89
CA VAL A 79 -25.19 9.30 -12.89
C VAL A 79 -25.69 8.63 -11.61
N ALA A 80 -26.46 7.55 -11.74
CA ALA A 80 -27.06 6.85 -10.61
C ALA A 80 -26.02 6.36 -9.57
N ALA A 81 -24.85 5.89 -10.00
CA ALA A 81 -23.75 5.50 -9.12
C ALA A 81 -23.17 6.67 -8.29
N LEU A 82 -23.41 7.91 -8.73
CA LEU A 82 -22.99 9.15 -8.06
C LEU A 82 -24.18 9.87 -7.43
N ALA A 83 -25.32 9.18 -7.23
CA ALA A 83 -26.52 9.77 -6.63
C ALA A 83 -26.30 10.19 -5.17
N ASN A 84 -25.35 9.54 -4.47
CA ASN A 84 -24.94 9.89 -3.12
C ASN A 84 -23.41 10.10 -3.05
N PRO A 85 -22.90 11.27 -3.49
CA PRO A 85 -21.47 11.56 -3.45
C PRO A 85 -20.85 11.48 -2.04
N PRO A 86 -21.52 11.92 -0.95
CA PRO A 86 -20.99 11.72 0.40
C PRO A 86 -20.70 10.26 0.76
N ALA A 87 -21.63 9.34 0.49
CA ALA A 87 -21.41 7.93 0.77
C ALA A 87 -20.27 7.33 -0.08
N LEU A 88 -20.10 7.79 -1.32
CA LEU A 88 -18.98 7.37 -2.16
C LEU A 88 -17.64 7.84 -1.57
N VAL A 89 -17.57 9.07 -1.06
CA VAL A 89 -16.36 9.60 -0.42
C VAL A 89 -16.04 8.82 0.86
N GLU A 90 -17.06 8.44 1.64
CA GLU A 90 -16.88 7.61 2.84
C GLU A 90 -16.29 6.23 2.50
N LEU A 91 -16.88 5.53 1.53
CA LEU A 91 -16.35 4.25 1.06
C LEU A 91 -14.93 4.39 0.51
N PHE A 92 -14.68 5.41 -0.31
CA PHE A 92 -13.34 5.67 -0.83
C PHE A 92 -12.33 5.97 0.29
N ALA A 93 -12.73 6.73 1.31
CA ALA A 93 -11.91 7.04 2.47
C ALA A 93 -11.52 5.78 3.23
N GLU A 94 -12.47 4.86 3.44
CA GLU A 94 -12.21 3.56 4.05
C GLU A 94 -11.16 2.79 3.24
N THR A 95 -11.43 2.53 1.96
CA THR A 95 -10.53 1.73 1.11
C THR A 95 -9.13 2.35 0.96
N ILE A 96 -9.01 3.65 0.73
CA ILE A 96 -7.70 4.28 0.54
C ILE A 96 -6.91 4.36 1.86
N CYS A 97 -7.58 4.42 3.01
CA CYS A 97 -6.91 4.36 4.30
C CYS A 97 -6.40 2.96 4.61
N GLU A 98 -7.11 1.91 4.20
CA GLU A 98 -6.63 0.53 4.29
C GLU A 98 -5.39 0.32 3.40
N GLU A 99 -5.36 0.87 2.18
CA GLU A 99 -4.17 0.77 1.32
C GLU A 99 -2.92 1.40 1.98
N LEU A 100 -3.10 2.43 2.82
CA LEU A 100 -2.01 3.08 3.55
C LEU A 100 -1.47 2.26 4.74
N ASP A 101 -1.95 1.04 4.98
CA ASP A 101 -1.41 0.13 5.99
C ASP A 101 -1.03 -1.21 5.35
N PHE A 102 0.27 -1.40 5.08
CA PHE A 102 0.75 -2.66 4.49
C PHE A 102 0.62 -3.88 5.40
N LYS A 103 0.36 -3.72 6.70
CA LYS A 103 0.03 -4.86 7.56
C LYS A 103 -1.30 -5.48 7.16
N LEU A 104 -2.27 -4.67 6.71
CA LEU A 104 -3.54 -5.17 6.18
C LEU A 104 -3.33 -5.93 4.87
N GLU A 105 -2.42 -5.46 4.01
CA GLU A 105 -2.06 -6.18 2.78
C GLU A 105 -1.45 -7.55 3.08
N VAL A 106 -0.58 -7.64 4.09
CA VAL A 106 -0.02 -8.91 4.56
C VAL A 106 -1.09 -9.82 5.17
N ALA A 107 -2.03 -9.28 5.95
CA ALA A 107 -3.16 -10.07 6.46
C ALA A 107 -4.01 -10.65 5.32
N ASN A 108 -4.32 -9.82 4.30
CA ASN A 108 -5.05 -10.25 3.11
C ASN A 108 -4.28 -11.33 2.32
N LEU A 109 -2.96 -11.21 2.23
CA LEU A 109 -2.09 -12.22 1.59
C LEU A 109 -2.22 -13.58 2.29
N PHE A 110 -2.23 -13.62 3.62
CA PHE A 110 -2.42 -14.87 4.38
C PHE A 110 -3.83 -15.46 4.20
N GLU A 111 -4.87 -14.62 4.12
CA GLU A 111 -6.24 -15.09 3.85
C GLU A 111 -6.35 -15.69 2.44
N ILE A 112 -5.75 -15.05 1.44
CA ILE A 112 -5.65 -15.56 0.06
C ILE A 112 -4.90 -16.90 0.07
N LYS A 113 -3.76 -16.97 0.78
CA LYS A 113 -2.97 -18.19 0.95
C LYS A 113 -3.81 -19.33 1.52
N ARG A 114 -4.59 -19.06 2.57
CA ARG A 114 -5.50 -20.05 3.18
C ARG A 114 -6.55 -20.56 2.19
N VAL A 115 -7.22 -19.66 1.47
CA VAL A 115 -8.31 -20.03 0.55
C VAL A 115 -7.78 -20.84 -0.63
N LEU A 116 -6.67 -20.40 -1.24
CA LEU A 116 -6.11 -21.05 -2.43
C LEU A 116 -5.57 -22.45 -2.12
N TYR A 117 -4.88 -22.63 -0.98
CA TYR A 117 -4.41 -23.96 -0.58
C TYR A 117 -5.52 -24.92 -0.15
N SER A 118 -6.70 -24.41 0.21
CA SER A 118 -7.83 -25.27 0.60
C SER A 118 -8.65 -25.80 -0.60
N ASN A 119 -8.64 -25.11 -1.74
CA ASN A 119 -9.63 -25.36 -2.81
C ASN A 119 -9.07 -25.55 -4.23
N LEU A 120 -7.82 -25.19 -4.52
CA LEU A 120 -7.25 -25.26 -5.87
C LEU A 120 -6.00 -26.13 -5.90
N LYS A 121 -5.76 -26.83 -7.03
CA LYS A 121 -4.46 -27.43 -7.32
C LYS A 121 -3.40 -26.33 -7.22
N GLN A 122 -2.23 -26.65 -6.66
CA GLN A 122 -1.11 -25.73 -6.36
C GLN A 122 -0.48 -25.11 -7.63
N GLU A 123 -1.26 -24.41 -8.43
CA GLU A 123 -0.83 -23.73 -9.66
C GLU A 123 -0.42 -22.27 -9.40
N TRP A 124 -0.69 -21.75 -8.20
CA TRP A 124 -0.44 -20.36 -7.82
C TRP A 124 0.68 -20.29 -6.79
N GLU A 125 1.76 -19.59 -7.13
CA GLU A 125 2.79 -19.21 -6.16
C GLU A 125 2.39 -17.92 -5.46
N ILE A 126 2.45 -17.94 -4.13
CA ILE A 126 2.12 -16.79 -3.29
C ILE A 126 3.40 -16.43 -2.54
N PRO A 127 3.90 -15.19 -2.66
CA PRO A 127 5.14 -14.80 -2.00
C PRO A 127 4.99 -14.84 -0.48
N ASP A 128 6.08 -15.13 0.21
CA ASP A 128 6.15 -15.06 1.67
C ASP A 128 6.67 -13.68 2.11
N PRO A 129 5.92 -12.94 2.94
CA PRO A 129 6.35 -11.63 3.41
C PRO A 129 7.40 -11.76 4.53
N GLU A 130 8.45 -10.94 4.46
CA GLU A 130 9.44 -10.79 5.53
C GLU A 130 8.86 -9.95 6.67
N LEU A 131 8.14 -10.61 7.59
CA LEU A 131 7.29 -9.96 8.60
C LEU A 131 8.01 -8.93 9.49
N GLU A 132 9.31 -9.14 9.75
CA GLU A 132 10.11 -8.21 10.57
C GLU A 132 10.45 -6.90 9.84
N LEU A 133 10.23 -6.86 8.52
CA LEU A 133 10.41 -5.69 7.66
C LEU A 133 9.08 -5.07 7.21
N VAL A 134 7.94 -5.57 7.71
CA VAL A 134 6.61 -5.04 7.39
C VAL A 134 6.24 -3.92 8.36
N THR A 135 6.07 -2.73 7.83
CA THR A 135 5.63 -1.52 8.53
C THR A 135 4.27 -1.06 8.03
N GLU A 136 3.71 -0.01 8.64
CA GLU A 136 2.47 0.61 8.12
C GLU A 136 2.73 1.35 6.80
N ALA A 137 3.95 1.88 6.60
CA ALA A 137 4.36 2.64 5.42
C ALA A 137 5.43 1.94 4.56
#